data_AF-A0A2M7V0H2-F1
#
_entry.id   AF-A0A2M7V0H2-F1
#
_cell.length_a   1.000
_cell.length_b   1.000
_cell.length_c   1.000
_cell.angle_alpha   90.00
_cell.angle_beta   90.00
_cell.angle_gamma   90.00
#
_symmetry.space_group_name_H-M   'P 1'
#
loop_
_entity.id
_entity.type
_entity.pdbx_description
1 polymer ?
#
loop_
_entity_poly.entity_id
_entity_poly.type
_entity_poly.pdbx_seq_one_letter_code
_entity_poly.pdbx_strand_id
1 'polypeptide(L)'
;MGKASRKKREMREKEEIRPQKERPEGGAISLCLNIIRWGIYLALFTPLIMSAKFFFPFVGPKSLYFMGLVEIIFFAWLILIIYSPQYRPR
;
A
#
# COMPACT_ATOMS: atom_id res chain seq x y z
N MET A 1 19.85 -32.53 20.93
CA MET A 1 19.01 -31.97 19.82
C MET A 1 19.49 -32.55 18.50
N GLY A 2 18.66 -33.35 17.82
CA GLY A 2 19.06 -34.10 16.63
C GLY A 2 19.26 -33.23 15.38
N LYS A 3 20.28 -33.57 14.57
CA LYS A 3 20.62 -32.87 13.31
C LYS A 3 19.44 -32.75 12.34
N ALA A 4 18.48 -33.69 12.40
CA ALA A 4 17.25 -33.67 11.61
C ALA A 4 16.27 -32.54 12.01
N SER A 5 16.26 -32.13 13.28
CA SER A 5 15.38 -31.06 13.78
C SER A 5 15.85 -29.67 13.30
N ARG A 6 17.17 -29.45 13.23
CA ARG A 6 17.74 -28.20 12.70
C ARG A 6 17.40 -27.99 11.23
N LYS A 7 17.57 -29.01 10.38
CA LYS A 7 17.22 -28.96 8.95
C LYS A 7 15.75 -28.58 8.70
N LYS A 8 14.83 -29.09 9.53
CA LYS A 8 13.40 -28.78 9.39
C LYS A 8 13.06 -27.33 9.77
N ARG A 9 13.81 -26.76 10.72
CA ARG A 9 13.67 -25.36 11.14
C ARG A 9 14.25 -24.40 10.10
N GLU A 10 15.42 -24.73 9.55
CA GLU A 10 16.05 -24.00 8.45
C GLU A 10 15.19 -24.00 7.18
N MET A 11 14.42 -25.07 6.91
CA MET A 11 13.46 -25.09 5.80
C MET A 11 12.24 -24.19 6.05
N ARG A 12 11.76 -24.08 7.30
CA ARG A 12 10.68 -23.14 7.65
C ARG A 12 11.13 -21.69 7.55
N GLU A 13 12.31 -21.37 8.08
CA GLU A 13 12.89 -20.02 7.94
C GLU A 13 13.14 -19.67 6.48
N LYS A 14 13.62 -20.61 5.65
CA LYS A 14 13.77 -20.38 4.20
C LYS A 14 12.45 -20.28 3.44
N GLU A 15 11.37 -20.88 3.90
CA GLU A 15 10.02 -20.68 3.32
C GLU A 15 9.41 -19.34 3.73
N GLU A 16 9.65 -18.92 4.98
CA GLU A 16 9.17 -17.65 5.52
C GLU A 16 9.93 -16.45 4.91
N ILE A 17 11.20 -16.64 4.55
CA ILE A 17 12.06 -15.67 3.85
C ILE A 17 12.10 -15.96 2.33
N ARG A 18 11.12 -16.67 1.74
CA ARG A 18 10.96 -16.57 0.28
C ARG A 18 10.36 -15.20 0.01
N PRO A 19 11.13 -14.26 -0.59
CA PRO A 19 10.52 -13.03 -1.06
C PRO A 19 9.39 -13.45 -1.98
N GLN A 20 8.20 -12.97 -1.63
CA GLN A 20 6.97 -13.24 -2.35
C GLN A 20 7.26 -13.02 -3.83
N LYS A 21 7.29 -14.13 -4.58
CA LYS A 21 7.76 -14.19 -5.96
C LYS A 21 6.99 -13.15 -6.76
N GLU A 22 7.63 -12.02 -7.04
CA GLU A 22 7.14 -10.98 -7.94
C GLU A 22 6.88 -11.68 -9.27
N ARG A 23 5.61 -12.01 -9.53
CA ARG A 23 5.20 -12.34 -10.89
C ARG A 23 5.49 -11.09 -11.71
N PRO A 24 5.83 -11.19 -13.00
CA PRO A 24 5.89 -10.02 -13.87
C PRO A 24 4.50 -9.40 -13.85
N GLU A 25 4.35 -8.37 -13.03
CA GLU A 25 3.08 -7.72 -12.78
C GLU A 25 2.74 -6.97 -14.06
N GLY A 26 1.59 -7.27 -14.66
CA GLY A 26 1.15 -6.53 -15.85
C GLY A 26 1.22 -5.02 -15.58
N GLY A 27 1.51 -4.21 -16.60
CA GLY A 27 1.73 -2.76 -16.42
C GLY A 27 0.63 -2.03 -15.66
N ALA A 28 -0.60 -2.55 -15.65
CA ALA A 28 -1.71 -2.03 -14.85
C ALA A 28 -1.52 -2.21 -13.33
N ILE A 29 -0.93 -3.32 -12.89
CA ILE A 29 -0.71 -3.62 -11.47
C ILE A 29 0.40 -2.73 -10.91
N SER A 30 1.51 -2.59 -11.65
CA SER A 30 2.60 -1.69 -11.27
C SER A 30 2.15 -0.22 -11.24
N LEU A 31 1.27 0.18 -12.15
CA LEU A 31 0.62 1.49 -12.11
C LEU A 31 -0.21 1.67 -10.83
N CYS A 32 -1.04 0.69 -10.46
CA CYS A 32 -1.87 0.75 -9.24
C CYS A 32 -1.00 0.87 -7.98
N LEU A 33 0.08 0.07 -7.88
CA LEU A 33 1.01 0.15 -6.75
C LEU A 33 1.69 1.53 -6.66
N ASN A 34 2.10 2.09 -7.80
CA ASN A 34 2.68 3.42 -7.84
C ASN A 34 1.67 4.49 -7.43
N ILE A 35 0.42 4.40 -7.89
CA ILE A 35 -0.65 5.33 -7.49
C ILE A 35 -0.87 5.27 -5.97
N ILE A 36 -0.98 4.06 -5.40
CA ILE A 36 -1.15 3.89 -3.95
C ILE A 36 0.04 4.48 -3.20
N ARG A 37 1.27 4.18 -3.64
CA ARG A 37 2.50 4.64 -2.96
C ARG A 37 2.63 6.16 -2.98
N TRP A 38 2.48 6.78 -4.15
CA TRP A 38 2.53 8.24 -4.28
C TRP A 38 1.34 8.91 -3.60
N GLY A 39 0.16 8.31 -3.66
CA GLY A 39 -1.02 8.76 -2.93
C GLY A 39 -0.75 8.80 -1.42
N ILE A 40 -0.17 7.75 -0.84
CA ILE A 40 0.15 7.74 0.60
C ILE A 40 1.14 8.85 0.96
N TYR A 41 2.16 9.10 0.13
CA TYR A 41 3.06 10.24 0.36
C TYR A 41 2.33 11.57 0.32
N LEU A 42 1.46 11.80 -0.68
CA LEU A 42 0.65 13.01 -0.76
C LEU A 42 -0.34 13.16 0.41
N ALA A 43 -0.93 12.05 0.89
CA ALA A 43 -1.77 12.02 2.08
C ALA A 43 -0.98 12.52 3.32
N LEU A 44 0.26 12.06 3.48
CA LEU A 44 1.12 12.49 4.60
C LEU A 44 1.49 13.97 4.51
N PHE A 45 1.70 14.50 3.30
CA PHE A 45 2.02 15.90 3.06
C PHE A 45 0.80 16.82 2.89
N THR A 46 -0.42 16.28 3.03
CA THR A 46 -1.66 17.07 3.00
C THR A 46 -1.62 18.32 3.91
N PRO A 47 -1.14 18.26 5.17
CA PRO A 47 -1.06 19.47 6.00
C PRO A 47 -0.04 20.51 5.50
N LEU A 48 0.98 20.11 4.74
CA LEU A 48 1.98 21.04 4.17
C LEU A 48 1.49 21.69 2.87
N ILE A 49 0.64 20.99 2.11
CA ILE A 49 0.06 21.49 0.85
C ILE A 49 -0.97 22.59 1.13
N MET A 50 -1.67 22.53 2.26
CA MET A 50 -2.72 23.47 2.61
C MET A 50 -2.14 24.69 3.36
N SER A 51 -2.11 25.85 2.68
CA SER A 51 -1.62 27.11 3.24
C SER A 51 -2.36 27.52 4.53
N ALA A 52 -1.62 28.14 5.46
CA ALA A 52 -2.14 28.74 6.69
C ALA A 52 -3.27 29.77 6.46
N LYS A 53 -3.45 30.30 5.24
CA LYS A 53 -4.55 31.23 4.94
C LYS A 53 -5.96 30.61 5.08
N PHE A 54 -6.06 29.30 5.29
CA PHE A 54 -7.30 28.59 5.66
C PHE A 54 -7.46 28.39 7.17
N PHE A 55 -6.91 29.28 8.01
CA PHE A 55 -7.35 29.40 9.39
C PHE A 55 -8.79 29.92 9.41
N PHE A 56 -9.62 29.19 10.16
CA PHE A 56 -11.05 29.38 10.48
C PHE A 56 -11.90 30.35 9.63
N PRO A 57 -13.08 29.93 9.11
CA PRO A 57 -13.81 28.67 9.37
C PRO A 57 -13.61 27.59 8.28
N PHE A 58 -12.59 27.69 7.44
CA PHE A 58 -12.44 26.82 6.28
C PHE A 58 -11.58 25.57 6.55
N VAL A 59 -12.10 24.64 7.37
CA VAL A 59 -11.55 23.27 7.52
C VAL A 59 -11.94 22.35 6.36
N GLY A 60 -13.07 22.62 5.71
CA GLY A 60 -13.64 21.80 4.64
C GLY A 60 -12.69 21.47 3.48
N PRO A 61 -11.96 22.43 2.89
CA PRO A 61 -11.11 22.16 1.73
C PRO A 61 -10.00 21.13 2.01
N LYS A 62 -9.44 21.12 3.23
CA LYS A 62 -8.36 20.19 3.61
C LYS A 62 -8.90 18.76 3.70
N SER A 63 -10.07 18.63 4.34
CA SER A 63 -10.78 17.37 4.48
C SER A 63 -11.22 16.82 3.13
N LEU A 64 -11.79 17.66 2.24
CA LEU A 64 -12.20 17.23 0.91
C LEU A 64 -11.02 16.79 0.04
N TYR A 65 -9.88 17.50 0.09
CA TYR A 65 -8.66 17.09 -0.60
C TYR A 65 -8.18 15.72 -0.12
N PHE A 66 -8.06 15.54 1.20
CA PHE A 66 -7.64 14.27 1.79
C PHE A 66 -8.60 13.14 1.43
N MET A 67 -9.90 13.39 1.51
CA MET A 67 -10.95 12.40 1.26
C MET A 67 -10.93 11.94 -0.20
N GLY A 68 -10.86 12.86 -1.16
CA GLY A 68 -10.72 12.51 -2.57
C GLY A 68 -9.43 11.73 -2.86
N LEU A 69 -8.33 12.06 -2.18
CA LEU A 69 -7.07 11.34 -2.33
C LEU A 69 -7.16 9.91 -1.79
N VAL A 70 -7.79 9.72 -0.63
CA VAL A 70 -8.04 8.39 -0.04
C VAL A 70 -8.97 7.56 -0.93
N GLU A 71 -10.00 8.15 -1.52
CA GLU A 71 -10.88 7.46 -2.47
C GLU A 71 -10.11 6.93 -3.69
N ILE A 72 -9.21 7.74 -4.27
CA ILE A 72 -8.36 7.31 -5.39
C ILE A 72 -7.48 6.11 -4.99
N ILE A 73 -6.85 6.17 -3.82
CA ILE A 73 -6.04 5.06 -3.28
C ILE A 73 -6.91 3.82 -3.08
N PHE A 74 -8.11 3.99 -2.53
CA PHE A 74 -9.04 2.90 -2.27
C PHE A 74 -9.46 2.19 -3.56
N PHE A 75 -9.81 2.93 -4.62
CA PHE A 75 -10.15 2.33 -5.91
C PHE A 75 -8.95 1.64 -6.57
N ALA A 76 -7.76 2.22 -6.51
CA ALA A 76 -6.54 1.58 -7.01
C ALA A 76 -6.25 0.26 -6.28
N TRP A 77 -6.49 0.21 -4.96
CA TRP A 77 -6.37 -1.01 -4.17
C TRP A 77 -7.48 -2.02 -4.49
N LEU A 78 -8.70 -1.56 -4.74
CA LEU A 78 -9.82 -2.43 -5.10
C LEU A 78 -9.57 -3.15 -6.43
N ILE A 79 -9.02 -2.42 -7.41
CA ILE A 79 -8.50 -3.00 -8.67
C ILE A 79 -7.44 -4.06 -8.34
N LEU A 80 -6.46 -3.73 -7.50
CA LEU A 80 -5.37 -4.64 -7.12
C LEU A 80 -5.87 -5.97 -6.53
N ILE A 81 -6.91 -5.93 -5.69
CA ILE A 81 -7.54 -7.12 -5.09
C ILE A 81 -8.25 -8.03 -6.09
N ILE A 82 -8.86 -7.42 -7.11
CA ILE A 82 -9.57 -8.17 -8.16
C ILE A 82 -8.55 -8.89 -9.05
N TYR A 83 -7.49 -8.19 -9.46
CA TYR A 83 -6.48 -8.74 -10.37
C TYR A 83 -5.46 -9.67 -9.71
N SER A 84 -5.16 -9.48 -8.42
CA SER A 84 -4.15 -10.25 -7.72
C SER A 84 -4.63 -10.71 -6.34
N PRO A 85 -4.87 -12.03 -6.15
CA PRO A 85 -5.30 -12.58 -4.86
C PRO A 85 -4.24 -12.40 -3.76
N GLN A 86 -3.00 -12.09 -4.15
CA GLN A 86 -1.88 -11.80 -3.24
C GLN A 86 -2.14 -10.58 -2.34
N TYR A 87 -2.87 -9.58 -2.84
CA TYR A 87 -3.12 -8.32 -2.13
C TYR A 87 -4.44 -8.31 -1.35
N ARG A 88 -5.14 -9.45 -1.31
CA ARG A 88 -6.33 -9.59 -0.48
C ARG A 88 -5.93 -9.58 1.00
N PRO A 89 -6.69 -8.88 1.86
CA PRO A 89 -6.48 -8.98 3.30
C PRO A 89 -6.60 -10.45 3.71
N ARG A 90 -5.64 -10.93 4.52
CA ARG A 90 -5.63 -12.28 5.06
C ARG A 90 -6.55 -12.40 6.27
#